data_AF-A0A9E5FWM9-F1
#
_entry.id   AF-A0A9E5FWM9-F1
#
_cell.length_a   1.000
_cell.length_b   1.000
_cell.length_c   1.000
_cell.angle_alpha   90.00
_cell.angle_beta   90.00
_cell.angle_gamma   90.00
#
_symmetry.space_group_name_H-M   'P 1'
#
loop_
_entity.id
_entity.type
_entity.pdbx_description
1 polymer ?
#
loop_
_entity_poly.entity_id
_entity_poly.type
_entity_poly.pdbx_seq_one_letter_code
_entity_poly.pdbx_strand_id
1 'polypeptide(L)'
;MPSTAEGFGITVTEATAAGLASVIADTLPLEVSERFAGRTHRLSLADSLKEWADKIEIAIRQREPAAQGLARVKQTPLCLDQSIEDLVTMYRNRLVSSK
;
A
#
# COMPACT_ATOMS: atom_id res chain seq x y z
N MET A 1 -8.41 3.61 6.68
CA MET A 1 -7.37 3.65 7.72
C MET A 1 -7.06 5.10 8.06
N PRO A 2 -7.81 5.70 9.01
CA PRO A 2 -7.58 7.06 9.49
C PRO A 2 -6.45 7.07 10.53
N SER A 3 -5.23 6.67 10.15
CA SER A 3 -4.09 6.64 11.08
C SER A 3 -3.50 8.04 11.28
N THR A 4 -3.08 8.38 12.50
CA THR A 4 -2.36 9.63 12.79
C THR A 4 -0.88 9.55 12.43
N ALA A 5 -0.30 8.34 12.46
CA ALA A 5 1.06 8.04 12.02
C ALA A 5 1.15 6.59 11.54
N GLU A 6 1.94 6.34 10.50
CA GLU A 6 2.13 5.02 9.92
C GLU A 6 3.53 4.90 9.34
N GLY A 7 4.23 3.80 9.61
CA GLY A 7 5.61 3.61 9.15
C GLY A 7 5.70 3.05 7.73
N PHE A 8 4.68 2.30 7.29
CA PHE A 8 4.68 1.66 5.97
C PHE A 8 3.27 1.57 5.38
N GLY A 9 2.29 1.08 6.14
CA GLY A 9 0.93 0.86 5.65
C GLY A 9 0.73 -0.51 4.99
N ILE A 10 1.23 -1.58 5.64
CA ILE A 10 1.12 -2.96 5.13
C ILE A 10 -0.32 -3.38 4.83
N THR A 11 -1.27 -2.88 5.61
CA THR A 11 -2.71 -3.15 5.45
C THR A 11 -3.25 -2.69 4.10
N VAL A 12 -2.67 -1.64 3.50
CA VAL A 12 -3.04 -1.16 2.16
C VAL A 12 -2.58 -2.16 1.09
N THR A 13 -1.39 -2.72 1.25
CA THR A 13 -0.85 -3.78 0.38
C THR A 13 -1.70 -5.04 0.47
N GLU A 14 -2.04 -5.47 1.69
CA GLU A 14 -2.89 -6.65 1.93
C GLU A 14 -4.31 -6.45 1.38
N ALA A 15 -4.92 -5.28 1.63
CA ALA A 15 -6.23 -4.93 1.08
C ALA A 15 -6.20 -4.94 -0.45
N THR A 16 -5.14 -4.40 -1.07
CA THR A 16 -4.97 -4.43 -2.52
C THR A 16 -4.81 -5.86 -3.04
N ALA A 17 -4.01 -6.71 -2.37
CA ALA A 17 -3.87 -8.12 -2.72
C ALA A 17 -5.22 -8.86 -2.66
N ALA A 18 -6.10 -8.48 -1.73
CA ALA A 18 -7.46 -9.00 -1.59
C ALA A 18 -8.46 -8.39 -2.61
N GLY A 19 -8.01 -7.51 -3.51
CA GLY A 19 -8.84 -6.85 -4.51
C GLY A 19 -9.68 -5.69 -3.97
N LEU A 20 -9.32 -5.12 -2.82
CA LEU A 20 -10.03 -4.00 -2.20
C LEU A 20 -9.36 -2.66 -2.56
N ALA A 21 -10.15 -1.58 -2.54
CA ALA A 21 -9.62 -0.23 -2.55
C ALA A 21 -9.54 0.28 -1.10
N SER A 22 -8.59 1.16 -0.81
CA SER A 22 -8.32 1.67 0.54
C SER A 22 -8.56 3.16 0.61
N VAL A 23 -9.34 3.61 1.59
CA VAL A 23 -9.39 5.02 2.01
C VAL A 23 -8.40 5.18 3.16
N ILE A 24 -7.44 6.08 3.02
CA ILE A 24 -6.31 6.25 3.95
C ILE A 24 -6.12 7.72 4.32
N ALA A 25 -5.56 7.96 5.50
CA ALA A 25 -5.14 9.30 5.88
C ALA A 25 -3.99 9.79 4.99
N ASP A 26 -3.92 11.08 4.74
CA ASP A 26 -2.85 11.76 4.01
C ASP A 26 -1.52 11.83 4.79
N THR A 27 -1.52 11.44 6.06
CA THR A 27 -0.34 11.21 6.90
C THR A 27 0.41 9.93 6.55
N LEU A 28 -0.18 9.03 5.75
CA LEU A 28 0.48 7.78 5.35
C LEU A 28 1.66 8.03 4.39
N PRO A 29 2.72 7.20 4.49
CA PRO A 29 3.83 7.20 3.54
C PRO A 29 3.34 7.11 2.09
N LEU A 30 3.93 7.93 1.21
CA LEU A 30 3.57 7.98 -0.21
C LEU A 30 3.95 6.68 -0.92
N GLU A 31 5.01 6.03 -0.46
CA GLU A 31 5.68 4.85 -1.02
C GLU A 31 4.71 3.68 -1.23
N VAL A 32 3.69 3.54 -0.38
CA VAL A 32 2.65 2.51 -0.56
C VAL A 32 1.47 3.05 -1.36
N SER A 33 1.01 4.27 -1.07
CA SER A 33 -0.18 4.81 -1.71
C SER A 33 -0.02 5.06 -3.21
N GLU A 34 1.15 5.53 -3.67
CA GLU A 34 1.42 5.84 -5.07
C GLU A 34 1.56 4.59 -5.94
N ARG A 35 2.04 3.49 -5.36
CA ARG A 35 2.19 2.19 -6.06
C ARG A 35 0.84 1.55 -6.40
N PHE A 36 -0.20 1.96 -5.70
CA PHE A 36 -1.56 1.50 -5.91
C PHE A 36 -2.49 2.64 -6.36
N ALA A 37 -1.98 3.53 -7.23
CA ALA A 37 -2.77 4.60 -7.83
C ALA A 37 -4.10 4.08 -8.40
N GLY A 38 -5.20 4.77 -8.06
CA GLY A 38 -6.56 4.37 -8.41
C GLY A 38 -7.18 3.30 -7.50
N ARG A 39 -6.40 2.68 -6.61
CA ARG A 39 -6.87 1.79 -5.54
C ARG A 39 -6.78 2.42 -4.16
N THR A 40 -6.08 3.54 -4.02
CA THR A 40 -5.90 4.27 -2.78
C THR A 40 -6.53 5.66 -2.89
N HIS A 41 -7.30 6.05 -1.88
CA HIS A 41 -7.91 7.37 -1.74
C HIS A 41 -7.33 8.02 -0.50
N ARG A 42 -6.55 9.09 -0.67
CA ARG A 42 -5.98 9.86 0.43
C ARG A 42 -6.96 10.94 0.85
N LEU A 43 -7.22 11.04 2.15
CA LEU A 43 -8.04 12.08 2.77
C LEU A 43 -7.31 12.67 3.96
N SER A 44 -7.57 13.95 4.24
CA SER A 44 -7.06 14.57 5.46
C SER A 44 -7.80 14.02 6.67
N LEU A 45 -7.08 13.88 7.79
CA LEU A 45 -7.72 13.63 9.08
C LEU A 45 -8.61 14.80 9.53
N ALA A 46 -8.42 15.99 8.95
CA ALA A 46 -9.26 17.15 9.18
C ALA A 46 -10.53 17.16 8.32
N ASP A 47 -10.64 16.28 7.32
CA ASP A 47 -11.83 16.18 6.47
C ASP A 47 -13.03 15.71 7.32
N SER A 48 -14.22 16.13 6.91
CA SER A 48 -15.45 15.81 7.62
C SER A 48 -15.78 14.32 7.59
N LEU A 49 -16.54 13.86 8.59
CA LEU A 49 -17.06 12.48 8.62
C LEU A 49 -17.83 12.12 7.34
N LYS A 50 -18.54 13.09 6.76
CA LYS A 50 -19.29 12.89 5.52
C LYS A 50 -18.35 12.63 4.34
N GLU A 51 -17.26 13.38 4.21
CA GLU A 51 -16.28 13.17 3.13
C GLU A 51 -15.61 11.80 3.23
N TRP A 52 -15.27 11.37 4.44
CA TRP A 52 -14.78 10.03 4.71
C TRP A 52 -15.81 8.96 4.32
N ALA A 53 -17.07 9.12 4.74
CA ALA A 53 -18.14 8.19 4.41
C ALA A 53 -18.38 8.09 2.89
N ASP A 54 -18.50 9.23 2.21
CA ASP A 54 -18.70 9.32 0.76
C ASP A 54 -17.56 8.59 0.00
N LYS A 55 -16.31 8.74 0.45
CA LYS A 55 -15.17 8.02 -0.16
C LYS A 55 -15.14 6.54 0.15
N ILE A 56 -15.53 6.13 1.35
CA ILE A 56 -15.63 4.70 1.71
C ILE A 56 -16.66 4.01 0.81
N GLU A 57 -17.82 4.63 0.57
CA GLU A 57 -18.83 4.09 -0.34
C GLU A 57 -18.30 3.91 -1.76
N ILE A 58 -17.53 4.89 -2.26
CA ILE A 58 -16.87 4.80 -3.57
C ILE A 58 -15.87 3.62 -3.58
N ALA A 59 -15.02 3.51 -2.56
CA ALA A 59 -13.99 2.47 -2.47
C ALA A 59 -14.59 1.05 -2.43
N ILE A 60 -15.72 0.86 -1.75
CA ILE A 60 -16.43 -0.44 -1.70
C ILE A 60 -16.83 -0.90 -3.11
N ARG A 61 -17.30 0.03 -3.95
CA ARG A 61 -17.74 -0.27 -5.34
C ARG A 61 -16.57 -0.58 -6.28
N GLN A 62 -15.35 -0.26 -5.89
CA GLN A 62 -14.14 -0.54 -6.67
C GLN A 62 -13.59 -1.95 -6.41
N ARG A 63 -14.25 -2.79 -5.62
CA ARG A 63 -13.78 -4.15 -5.39
C ARG A 63 -13.58 -4.91 -6.71
N GLU A 64 -12.42 -5.54 -6.82
CA GLU A 64 -12.03 -6.38 -7.96
C GLU A 64 -11.79 -7.82 -7.50
N PRO A 65 -11.70 -8.80 -8.42
CA PRO A 65 -11.32 -10.16 -8.07
C PRO A 65 -9.93 -10.20 -7.40
N ALA A 66 -9.79 -10.95 -6.31
CA ALA A 66 -8.53 -11.05 -5.57
C ALA A 66 -7.33 -11.49 -6.44
N ALA A 67 -7.55 -12.29 -7.48
CA ALA A 67 -6.51 -12.67 -8.42
C ALA A 67 -5.90 -11.45 -9.15
N GLN A 68 -6.72 -10.44 -9.50
CA GLN A 68 -6.24 -9.21 -10.12
C GLN A 68 -5.49 -8.34 -9.10
N GLY A 69 -6.03 -8.21 -7.89
CA GLY A 69 -5.39 -7.50 -6.79
C GLY A 69 -4.00 -8.05 -6.45
N LEU A 70 -3.90 -9.38 -6.32
CA LEU A 70 -2.63 -10.06 -6.09
C LEU A 70 -1.64 -9.85 -7.25
N ALA A 71 -2.11 -9.94 -8.51
CA ALA A 71 -1.26 -9.69 -9.68
C ALA A 71 -0.71 -8.25 -9.67
N ARG A 72 -1.52 -7.26 -9.26
CA ARG A 72 -1.07 -5.87 -9.10
C ARG A 72 0.01 -5.74 -8.03
N VAL A 73 -0.14 -6.36 -6.87
CA VAL A 73 0.90 -6.32 -5.81
C VAL A 73 2.22 -6.93 -6.30
N LYS A 74 2.15 -8.05 -7.03
CA LYS A 74 3.32 -8.71 -7.61
C LYS A 74 4.09 -7.86 -8.64
N GLN A 75 3.45 -6.86 -9.24
CA GLN A 75 4.09 -5.92 -10.17
C GLN A 75 4.77 -4.74 -9.46
N THR A 76 4.72 -4.67 -8.13
CA THR A 76 5.32 -3.60 -7.34
C THR A 76 6.55 -4.10 -6.56
N PRO A 77 7.46 -3.21 -6.15
CA PRO A 77 8.55 -3.56 -5.23
C PRO A 77 8.07 -4.03 -3.84
N LEU A 78 6.78 -3.89 -3.53
CA LEU A 78 6.16 -4.30 -2.27
C LEU A 78 5.88 -5.81 -2.24
N CYS A 79 6.18 -6.53 -3.33
CA CYS A 79 6.18 -7.99 -3.35
C CYS A 79 7.29 -8.55 -2.47
N LEU A 80 6.97 -9.58 -1.67
CA LEU A 80 7.94 -10.23 -0.78
C LEU A 80 9.12 -10.84 -1.53
N ASP A 81 8.88 -11.44 -2.70
CA ASP A 81 9.93 -12.09 -3.50
C ASP A 81 11.03 -11.08 -3.86
N GLN A 82 10.65 -9.90 -4.36
CA GLN A 82 11.59 -8.82 -4.68
C GLN A 82 12.27 -8.28 -3.41
N SER A 83 11.52 -8.07 -2.33
CA SER A 83 12.07 -7.57 -1.06
C SER A 83 13.15 -8.51 -0.50
N ILE A 84 12.96 -9.82 -0.64
CA ILE A 84 13.95 -10.84 -0.23
C ILE A 84 15.20 -10.76 -1.10
N GLU A 85 15.06 -10.65 -2.42
CA GLU A 85 16.19 -10.52 -3.34
C GLU A 85 17.01 -9.26 -3.06
N ASP A 86 16.35 -8.14 -2.80
CA ASP A 86 16.98 -6.86 -2.47
C ASP A 86 17.76 -6.96 -1.15
N LEU A 87 17.16 -7.57 -0.12
CA LEU A 87 17.82 -7.81 1.17
C LEU A 87 19.06 -8.71 1.00
N VAL A 88 18.91 -9.83 0.29
CA VAL A 88 20.02 -10.76 0.03
C VAL A 88 21.17 -10.05 -0.68
N THR A 89 20.86 -9.22 -1.68
CA THR A 89 21.85 -8.42 -2.42
C THR A 89 22.56 -7.42 -1.52
N MET A 90 21.80 -6.68 -0.69
CA MET A 90 22.36 -5.74 0.28
C MET A 90 23.34 -6.42 1.24
N TYR A 91 22.96 -7.57 1.80
CA TYR A 91 23.82 -8.30 2.73
C TYR A 91 25.08 -8.87 2.06
N ARG A 92 24.96 -9.41 0.84
CA ARG A 92 26.13 -9.87 0.07
C ARG A 92 27.13 -8.74 -0.18
N ASN A 93 26.65 -7.57 -0.60
CA ASN A 93 27.52 -6.44 -0.92
C ASN A 93 28.26 -5.90 0.32
N ARG A 94 27.61 -5.88 1.49
CA ARG A 94 28.26 -5.48 2.75
C ARG A 94 29.35 -6.46 3.18
N LEU A 95 29.10 -7.76 3.04
CA LEU A 95 30.10 -8.79 3.37
C LEU A 95 31.32 -8.75 2.45
N VAL A 96 31.14 -8.40 1.18
CA VAL A 96 32.24 -8.22 0.22
C VAL A 96 33.02 -6.94 0.48
N SER A 97 32.36 -5.84 0.86
CA SER A 97 33.00 -4.53 1.12
C SER A 97 33.72 -4.43 2.47
N SER A 98 33.59 -5.45 3.32
CA SER A 98 34.24 -5.51 4.65
C SER A 98 35.54 -6.35 4.63
N LYS A 99 36.00 -6.76 3.45
CA LYS A 99 37.27 -7.44 3.20
C LYS A 99 38.23 -6.51 2.45
#